data_AF-A0A936NV96-F1
#
_entry.id   AF-A0A936NV96-F1
#
_cell.length_a   1.000
_cell.length_b   1.000
_cell.length_c   1.000
_cell.angle_alpha   90.00
_cell.angle_beta   90.00
_cell.angle_gamma   90.00
#
_symmetry.space_group_name_H-M   'P 1'
#
loop_
_entity.id
_entity.type
_entity.pdbx_description
1 polymer ?
#
loop_
_entity_poly.entity_id
_entity_poly.type
_entity_poly.pdbx_seq_one_letter_code
_entity_poly.pdbx_strand_id
1 'polypeptide(L)'
;MNDIEYRYGNQLNLDEVIDLYKSSTLGERRPVDNKQIMSDMLTHANLTVTAWDGDLLVGIARTLTDFSYVGYLSDLAVRLSHQRKGIGMMLIEKTREKMGPRSMLVLLSAPKAVGYYPKIGFTQHQSAWILKATDQFSISDNK
;
A
#
# COMPACT_ATOMS: atom_id res chain seq x y z
N MET A 1 15.37 20.10 7.65
CA MET A 1 14.49 18.99 7.23
C MET A 1 14.45 18.07 8.43
N ASN A 2 13.28 17.80 8.99
CA ASN A 2 13.17 16.75 9.99
C ASN A 2 13.47 15.42 9.30
N ASP A 3 14.26 14.56 9.94
CA ASP A 3 14.50 13.20 9.47
C ASP A 3 13.19 12.43 9.58
N ILE A 4 12.77 11.83 8.46
CA ILE A 4 11.59 10.96 8.44
C ILE A 4 11.96 9.64 9.12
N GLU A 5 11.24 9.29 10.18
CA GLU A 5 11.43 8.02 10.88
C GLU A 5 10.57 6.93 10.21
N TYR A 6 11.18 5.78 9.93
CA TYR A 6 10.47 4.62 9.37
C TYR A 6 10.28 3.55 10.44
N ARG A 7 9.02 3.20 10.72
CA ARG A 7 8.65 2.21 11.74
C ARG A 7 8.00 0.99 11.10
N TYR A 8 8.03 -0.13 11.80
CA TYR A 8 7.46 -1.40 11.37
C TYR A 8 6.36 -1.87 12.32
N GLY A 9 5.39 -2.58 11.78
CA GLY A 9 4.28 -3.14 12.55
C GLY A 9 2.96 -2.46 12.21
N ASN A 10 1.88 -3.14 12.55
CA ASN A 10 0.50 -2.76 12.26
C ASN A 10 -0.32 -2.38 13.50
N GLN A 11 0.32 -2.33 14.67
CA GLN A 11 -0.27 -1.78 15.90
C GLN A 11 -0.22 -0.24 15.82
N LEU A 12 -1.21 0.33 15.13
CA LEU A 12 -1.31 1.76 14.86
C LEU A 12 -2.64 2.29 15.40
N ASN A 13 -2.67 3.59 15.71
CA ASN A 13 -3.94 4.26 15.98
C ASN A 13 -4.76 4.31 14.68
N LEU A 14 -5.94 3.68 14.71
CA LEU A 14 -6.81 3.58 13.54
C LEU A 14 -7.23 4.95 12.99
N ASP A 15 -7.50 5.92 13.86
CA ASP A 15 -7.93 7.25 13.45
C ASP A 15 -6.81 8.02 12.73
N GLU A 16 -5.56 7.85 13.15
CA GLU A 16 -4.40 8.43 12.44
C GLU A 16 -4.18 7.81 11.06
N VAL A 17 -4.41 6.49 10.93
CA VAL A 17 -4.34 5.82 9.63
C VAL A 17 -5.45 6.30 8.71
N ILE A 18 -6.69 6.40 9.21
CA ILE A 18 -7.81 6.93 8.43
C ILE A 18 -7.53 8.37 8.00
N ASP A 19 -6.99 9.20 8.90
CA ASP A 19 -6.61 10.58 8.59
C ASP A 19 -5.51 10.64 7.52
N LEU A 20 -4.47 9.80 7.60
CA LEU A 20 -3.45 9.67 6.55
C LEU A 20 -4.09 9.32 5.19
N TYR A 21 -5.02 8.37 5.16
CA TYR A 21 -5.65 7.94 3.91
C TYR A 21 -6.46 9.07 3.30
N LYS A 22 -7.26 9.78 4.12
CA LYS A 22 -8.04 10.96 3.72
C LYS A 22 -7.15 12.13 3.28
N SER A 23 -6.00 12.31 3.92
CA SER A 23 -4.98 13.32 3.59
C SER A 23 -4.08 12.95 2.40
N SER A 24 -4.35 11.81 1.75
CA SER A 24 -3.64 11.32 0.58
C SER A 24 -4.63 11.12 -0.58
N THR A 25 -4.12 10.75 -1.76
CA THR A 25 -4.96 10.37 -2.90
C THR A 25 -5.55 8.96 -2.77
N LEU A 26 -5.14 8.17 -1.76
CA LEU A 26 -5.59 6.78 -1.60
C LEU A 26 -7.00 6.67 -1.01
N GLY A 27 -7.44 7.68 -0.23
CA GLY A 27 -8.75 7.69 0.43
C GLY A 27 -9.92 7.51 -0.55
N GLU A 28 -9.82 8.04 -1.77
CA GLU A 28 -10.82 7.89 -2.85
C GLU A 28 -11.09 6.42 -3.25
N ARG A 29 -10.19 5.49 -2.91
CA ARG A 29 -10.21 4.09 -3.37
C ARG A 29 -10.30 3.08 -2.22
N ARG A 30 -10.49 3.55 -1.00
CA ARG A 30 -10.52 2.71 0.21
C ARG A 30 -11.77 3.02 1.03
N PRO A 31 -12.28 2.03 1.78
CA PRO A 31 -13.48 2.20 2.58
C PRO A 31 -13.18 2.99 3.87
N VAL A 32 -12.65 4.21 3.74
CA VAL A 32 -12.17 5.05 4.86
C VAL A 32 -13.25 5.45 5.85
N ASP A 33 -14.52 5.33 5.46
CA ASP A 33 -15.68 5.58 6.33
C ASP A 33 -16.21 4.31 7.01
N ASN A 34 -15.70 3.13 6.63
CA ASN A 34 -15.97 1.87 7.32
C ASN A 34 -14.81 1.51 8.25
N LYS A 35 -14.90 1.96 9.51
CA LYS A 35 -13.86 1.74 10.53
C LYS A 35 -13.54 0.26 10.76
N GLN A 36 -14.54 -0.63 10.67
CA GLN A 36 -14.31 -2.07 10.87
C GLN A 36 -13.41 -2.63 9.76
N ILE A 37 -13.73 -2.36 8.49
CA ILE A 37 -12.90 -2.84 7.37
C ILE A 37 -11.49 -2.24 7.45
N MET A 38 -11.35 -0.97 7.80
CA MET A 38 -10.04 -0.32 7.97
C MET A 38 -9.22 -0.96 9.10
N SER A 39 -9.87 -1.32 10.22
CA SER A 39 -9.25 -2.06 11.33
C SER A 39 -8.78 -3.44 10.90
N ASP A 40 -9.62 -4.19 10.17
CA ASP A 40 -9.30 -5.53 9.69
C ASP A 40 -8.15 -5.50 8.68
N MET A 41 -8.16 -4.50 7.76
CA MET A 41 -7.09 -4.26 6.80
C MET A 41 -5.72 -4.10 7.47
N LEU A 42 -5.65 -3.35 8.58
CA LEU A 42 -4.44 -3.17 9.37
C LEU A 42 -4.06 -4.44 10.12
N THR A 43 -5.01 -5.01 10.87
CA THR A 43 -4.80 -6.16 11.75
C THR A 43 -4.25 -7.37 11.00
N HIS A 44 -4.76 -7.62 9.79
CA HIS A 44 -4.36 -8.78 8.98
C HIS A 44 -3.21 -8.51 8.01
N ALA A 45 -2.74 -7.26 7.89
CA ALA A 45 -1.54 -6.99 7.11
C ALA A 45 -0.30 -7.49 7.86
N ASN A 46 0.34 -8.53 7.34
CA ASN A 46 1.50 -9.15 8.00
C ASN A 46 2.81 -8.38 7.81
N LEU A 47 2.85 -7.38 6.92
CA LEU A 47 3.94 -6.40 6.85
C LEU A 47 3.39 -4.99 6.63
N THR A 48 3.64 -4.11 7.61
CA THR A 48 3.31 -2.69 7.50
C THR A 48 4.55 -1.86 7.83
N VAL A 49 4.85 -0.89 6.97
CA VAL A 49 5.89 0.12 7.17
C VAL A 49 5.23 1.48 7.21
N THR A 50 5.60 2.33 8.17
CA THR A 50 5.09 3.69 8.31
C THR A 50 6.21 4.71 8.28
N ALA A 51 5.90 5.92 7.83
CA ALA A 51 6.79 7.06 7.80
C ALA A 51 6.25 8.17 8.69
N TRP A 52 7.10 8.72 9.56
CA TRP A 52 6.72 9.68 10.60
C TRP A 52 7.57 10.95 10.52
N ASP A 53 6.94 12.10 10.67
CA ASP A 53 7.57 13.42 10.81
C ASP A 53 7.26 13.93 12.22
N GLY A 54 8.15 13.64 13.16
CA GLY A 54 7.85 13.70 14.60
C GLY A 54 6.72 12.72 14.95
N ASP A 55 5.65 13.23 15.55
CA ASP A 55 4.47 12.43 15.92
C ASP A 55 3.44 12.31 14.78
N LEU A 56 3.66 13.00 13.66
CA LEU A 56 2.72 12.95 12.54
C LEU A 56 3.00 11.72 11.66
N LEU A 57 2.01 10.82 11.54
CA LEU A 57 2.03 9.76 10.54
C LEU A 57 1.86 10.36 9.14
N VAL A 58 2.92 10.36 8.34
CA VAL A 58 2.97 11.01 7.01
C VAL A 58 2.94 10.03 5.83
N GLY A 59 3.16 8.75 6.08
CA GLY A 59 3.07 7.72 5.05
C GLY A 59 2.95 6.30 5.57
N ILE A 60 2.45 5.40 4.73
CA ILE A 60 2.24 3.99 5.04
C ILE A 60 2.40 3.13 3.78
N ALA A 61 3.02 1.97 3.94
CA ALA A 61 3.00 0.86 3.01
C ALA A 61 2.43 -0.37 3.72
N ARG A 62 1.32 -0.90 3.20
CA ARG A 62 0.65 -2.09 3.75
C ARG A 62 0.75 -3.24 2.76
N THR A 63 1.34 -4.34 3.20
CA THR A 63 1.73 -5.45 2.34
C THR A 63 1.28 -6.78 2.93
N LEU A 64 0.80 -7.68 2.06
CA LEU A 64 0.60 -9.09 2.35
C LEU A 64 1.73 -9.87 1.69
N THR A 65 2.54 -10.60 2.45
CA THR A 65 3.75 -11.25 1.92
C THR A 65 4.00 -12.62 2.54
N ASP A 66 4.65 -13.51 1.80
CA ASP A 66 5.19 -14.78 2.30
C ASP A 66 6.63 -14.65 2.83
N PHE A 67 7.21 -13.44 2.77
CA PHE A 67 8.60 -13.12 3.14
C PHE A 67 9.67 -13.92 2.39
N SER A 68 9.34 -14.51 1.23
CA SER A 68 10.30 -15.33 0.48
C SER A 68 10.20 -15.21 -1.03
N TYR A 69 9.01 -15.09 -1.60
CA TYR A 69 8.79 -15.11 -3.04
C TYR A 69 7.94 -13.92 -3.52
N VAL A 70 6.88 -13.55 -2.82
CA VAL A 70 6.01 -12.47 -3.28
C VAL A 70 5.37 -11.67 -2.14
N GLY A 71 5.23 -10.38 -2.38
CA GLY A 71 4.39 -9.50 -1.59
C GLY A 71 3.42 -8.71 -2.47
N TYR A 72 2.17 -8.61 -2.03
CA TYR A 72 1.19 -7.69 -2.58
C TYR A 72 1.21 -6.40 -1.78
N LEU A 73 1.78 -5.33 -2.35
CA LEU A 73 1.71 -3.97 -1.81
C LEU A 73 0.30 -3.43 -2.03
N SER A 74 -0.57 -3.73 -1.06
CA SER A 74 -1.99 -3.42 -1.11
C SER A 74 -2.24 -1.92 -1.01
N ASP A 75 -1.52 -1.24 -0.12
CA ASP A 75 -1.61 0.21 0.05
C ASP A 75 -0.24 0.87 0.05
N LEU A 76 -0.15 2.00 -0.63
CA LEU A 76 0.95 2.95 -0.54
C LEU A 76 0.35 4.35 -0.51
N ALA A 77 0.45 5.02 0.62
CA ALA A 77 -0.02 6.39 0.80
C ALA A 77 1.06 7.27 1.42
N VAL A 78 1.13 8.50 0.93
CA VAL A 78 1.92 9.59 1.50
C VAL A 78 1.03 10.82 1.51
N ARG A 79 0.97 11.53 2.65
CA ARG A 79 0.22 12.80 2.76
C ARG A 79 0.59 13.74 1.62
N LEU A 80 -0.39 14.46 1.08
CA LEU A 80 -0.16 15.41 -0.02
C LEU A 80 0.95 16.42 0.31
N SER A 81 1.01 16.92 1.55
CA SER A 81 2.04 17.82 2.09
C SER A 81 3.48 17.24 2.10
N HIS A 82 3.59 15.91 1.99
CA HIS A 82 4.85 15.17 2.11
C HIS A 82 5.19 14.37 0.84
N GLN A 83 4.36 14.47 -0.20
CA GLN A 83 4.65 13.86 -1.51
C GLN A 83 5.83 14.54 -2.22
N ARG A 84 6.42 13.83 -3.19
CA ARG A 84 7.58 14.27 -3.99
C ARG A 84 8.87 14.51 -3.18
N LYS A 85 8.94 13.99 -1.94
CA LYS A 85 10.11 14.03 -1.05
C LYS A 85 10.81 12.68 -0.90
N GLY A 86 10.57 11.73 -1.81
CA GLY A 86 11.18 10.38 -1.76
C GLY A 86 10.54 9.39 -0.77
N ILE A 87 9.64 9.82 0.11
CA ILE A 87 9.03 8.97 1.16
C ILE A 87 8.37 7.70 0.59
N GLY A 88 7.60 7.82 -0.50
CA GLY A 88 6.94 6.66 -1.12
C GLY A 88 7.94 5.61 -1.62
N MET A 89 9.09 6.05 -2.13
CA MET A 89 10.16 5.15 -2.58
C MET A 89 10.85 4.48 -1.39
N MET A 90 11.14 5.23 -0.34
CA MET A 90 11.71 4.68 0.90
C MET A 90 10.77 3.67 1.57
N LEU A 91 9.45 3.92 1.59
CA LEU A 91 8.46 2.97 2.08
C LEU A 91 8.50 1.65 1.30
N ILE A 92 8.63 1.70 -0.03
CA ILE A 92 8.79 0.52 -0.89
C ILE A 92 10.12 -0.19 -0.59
N GLU A 93 11.22 0.55 -0.46
CA GLU A 93 12.54 0.00 -0.16
C GLU A 93 12.55 -0.74 1.17
N LYS A 94 12.06 -0.11 2.24
CA LYS A 94 11.94 -0.73 3.57
C LYS A 94 11.01 -1.94 3.58
N THR A 95 9.95 -1.92 2.77
CA THR A 95 9.10 -3.09 2.56
C THR A 95 9.90 -4.23 1.92
N ARG A 96 10.66 -3.96 0.86
CA ARG A 96 11.49 -4.96 0.17
C ARG A 96 12.60 -5.53 1.06
N GLU A 97 13.26 -4.69 1.86
CA GLU A 97 14.25 -5.12 2.86
C GLU A 97 13.66 -6.17 3.81
N LYS A 98 12.45 -5.95 4.32
CA LYS A 98 11.77 -6.90 5.24
C LYS A 98 11.23 -8.15 4.55
N MET A 99 10.86 -8.06 3.27
CA MET A 99 10.40 -9.21 2.50
C MET A 99 11.53 -10.16 2.10
N GLY A 100 12.78 -9.72 2.17
CA GLY A 100 13.94 -10.50 1.76
C GLY A 100 14.26 -10.38 0.26
N PRO A 101 15.51 -10.72 -0.13
CA PRO A 101 16.07 -10.37 -1.44
C PRO A 101 15.48 -11.13 -2.62
N ARG A 102 14.78 -12.24 -2.36
CA ARG A 102 14.15 -13.09 -3.38
C ARG A 102 12.72 -12.67 -3.73
N SER A 103 12.13 -11.78 -2.94
CA SER A 103 10.71 -11.49 -2.99
C SER A 103 10.38 -10.43 -4.06
N MET A 104 9.46 -10.78 -4.96
CA MET A 104 8.85 -9.86 -5.92
C MET A 104 7.77 -9.02 -5.22
N LEU A 105 7.58 -7.78 -5.67
CA LEU A 105 6.49 -6.92 -5.21
C LEU A 105 5.47 -6.69 -6.32
N VAL A 106 4.20 -6.97 -6.04
CA VAL A 106 3.06 -6.77 -6.94
C VAL A 106 2.15 -5.70 -6.37
N LEU A 107 1.57 -4.86 -7.23
CA LEU A 107 0.62 -3.82 -6.82
C LEU A 107 -0.42 -3.53 -7.89
N LEU A 108 -1.49 -2.86 -7.48
CA LEU A 108 -2.51 -2.32 -8.39
C LEU A 108 -2.45 -0.80 -8.38
N SER A 109 -1.85 -0.23 -9.42
CA SER A 109 -1.68 1.22 -9.53
C SER A 109 -3.03 1.95 -9.54
N ALA A 110 -3.08 3.12 -8.91
CA ALA A 110 -4.15 4.07 -9.18
C ALA A 110 -3.99 4.64 -10.60
N PRO A 111 -5.08 5.02 -11.29
CA PRO A 111 -4.99 5.63 -12.63
C PRO A 111 -4.03 6.83 -12.66
N LYS A 112 -4.10 7.69 -11.62
CA LYS A 112 -3.22 8.87 -11.45
C LYS A 112 -1.73 8.52 -11.21
N ALA A 113 -1.40 7.26 -10.89
CA ALA A 113 -0.06 6.80 -10.54
C ALA A 113 0.56 5.81 -11.54
N VAL A 114 -0.12 5.49 -12.65
CA VAL A 114 0.36 4.49 -13.62
C VAL A 114 1.76 4.83 -14.16
N GLY A 115 2.01 6.11 -14.46
CA GLY A 115 3.32 6.58 -14.94
C GLY A 115 4.42 6.69 -13.87
N TYR A 116 4.13 6.44 -12.60
CA TYR A 116 5.10 6.51 -11.51
C TYR A 116 5.94 5.23 -11.41
N TYR A 117 5.27 4.07 -11.39
CA TYR A 117 5.92 2.78 -11.09
C TYR A 117 7.01 2.37 -12.09
N PRO A 118 6.86 2.59 -13.42
CA PRO A 118 7.95 2.33 -14.37
C PRO A 118 9.23 3.13 -14.08
N LYS A 119 9.11 4.35 -13.55
CA LYS A 119 10.26 5.22 -13.24
C LYS A 119 11.10 4.72 -12.06
N ILE A 120 10.52 3.86 -11.22
CA ILE A 120 11.18 3.27 -10.04
C ILE A 120 11.42 1.76 -10.20
N GLY A 121 11.41 1.27 -11.45
CA GLY A 121 11.85 -0.08 -11.79
C GLY A 121 10.78 -1.17 -11.76
N PHE A 122 9.49 -0.82 -11.67
CA PHE A 122 8.41 -1.80 -11.84
C PHE A 122 8.11 -2.03 -13.31
N THR A 123 7.83 -3.28 -13.67
CA THR A 123 7.37 -3.67 -15.00
C THR A 123 5.88 -4.03 -14.94
N GLN A 124 5.10 -3.52 -15.89
CA GLN A 124 3.69 -3.90 -16.01
C GLN A 124 3.56 -5.35 -16.49
N HIS A 125 2.69 -6.13 -15.83
CA HIS A 125 2.39 -7.50 -16.22
C HIS A 125 1.08 -7.56 -17.02
N GLN A 126 1.11 -8.17 -18.22
CA GLN A 126 -0.07 -8.23 -19.12
C GLN A 126 -1.11 -9.27 -18.67
N SER A 127 -0.72 -10.27 -17.88
CA SER A 127 -1.62 -11.33 -17.40
C SER A 127 -2.09 -11.12 -15.95
N ALA A 128 -2.19 -9.86 -15.49
CA ALA A 128 -2.75 -9.54 -14.19
C ALA A 128 -4.28 -9.39 -14.30
N TRP A 129 -5.02 -10.10 -13.46
CA TRP A 129 -6.49 -10.13 -13.47
C TRP A 129 -7.04 -9.75 -12.10
N ILE A 130 -8.18 -9.09 -12.07
CA ILE A 130 -8.88 -8.67 -10.85
C ILE A 130 -10.35 -9.05 -11.00
N LEU A 131 -10.93 -9.60 -9.93
CA LEU A 131 -12.37 -9.77 -9.77
C LEU A 131 -12.80 -8.96 -8.54
N LYS A 132 -13.75 -8.03 -8.70
CA LYS A 132 -14.23 -7.22 -7.56
C LYS A 132 -15.23 -8.01 -6.74
N ALA A 133 -15.41 -7.61 -5.48
CA ALA A 133 -16.36 -8.27 -4.57
C ALA A 133 -17.82 -8.26 -5.07
N THR A 134 -18.20 -7.30 -5.91
CA THR A 134 -19.53 -7.19 -6.50
C THR A 134 -19.66 -7.89 -7.85
N ASP A 135 -18.55 -8.34 -8.43
CA ASP A 135 -18.56 -9.00 -9.73
C ASP A 135 -19.02 -10.45 -9.55
N GLN A 136 -19.91 -10.91 -10.42
CA GLN A 136 -20.35 -12.31 -10.43
C GLN A 136 -19.43 -13.13 -11.33
N PHE A 137 -19.23 -14.40 -11.00
CA PHE A 137 -18.58 -15.32 -11.92
C PHE A 137 -19.47 -15.52 -13.14
N SER A 138 -19.03 -15.03 -14.29
CA SER A 138 -19.63 -15.40 -15.56
C SER A 138 -19.06 -16.75 -15.99
N ILE A 139 -19.78 -17.83 -15.69
CA ILE A 139 -19.56 -19.10 -16.37
C ILE A 139 -20.31 -18.97 -17.70
N SER A 140 -19.58 -18.76 -18.80
CA SER A 140 -20.18 -19.01 -20.11
C SER A 140 -20.42 -20.52 -20.20
N ASP A 141 -21.68 -20.93 -20.35
CA ASP A 141 -22.08 -22.30 -20.67
C ASP A 141 -21.52 -22.68 -22.06
N ASN A 142 -20.22 -22.94 -22.13
CA ASN A 142 -19.59 -23.59 -23.26
C ASN A 142 -19.30 -25.03 -22.87
N LYS A 143 -20.20 -25.90 -23.35
CA LYS A 143 -19.89 -27.28 -23.72
C LYS A 143 -18.57 -27.38 -24.48
#